data_AF-A0A5N7MP16-F1
#
_entry.id   AF-A0A5N7MP16-F1
#
_cell.length_a   1.000
_cell.length_b   1.000
_cell.length_c   1.000
_cell.angle_alpha   90.00
_cell.angle_beta   90.00
_cell.angle_gamma   90.00
#
_symmetry.space_group_name_H-M   'P 1'
#
loop_
_entity.id
_entity.type
_entity.pdbx_description
1 polymer ?
#
loop_
_entity_poly.entity_id
_entity_poly.type
_entity_poly.pdbx_seq_one_letter_code
_entity_poly.pdbx_strand_id
1 'polypeptide(L)'
;MQLVQDYASRGRSLEKVPTDQLRGEWVALMRAWVTNPHEFRNPQRADIECEFTLRGLEPPYEMVVDEFEAVTRFISEAIENMDDAEKDRINTQIASELVDFLSGEKSRRN
;
A
#
# COMPACT_ATOMS: atom_id res chain seq x y z
N MET A 1 -9.96 8.99 2.68
CA MET A 1 -9.78 10.14 3.59
C MET A 1 -9.66 9.77 5.07
N GLN A 2 -10.21 8.64 5.54
CA GLN A 2 -10.15 8.25 6.95
C GLN A 2 -8.71 8.12 7.49
N LEU A 3 -7.79 7.51 6.75
CA LEU A 3 -6.37 7.40 7.15
C LEU A 3 -5.69 8.77 7.37
N VAL A 4 -6.00 9.76 6.52
CA VAL A 4 -5.47 11.12 6.65
C VAL A 4 -6.02 11.81 7.90
N GLN A 5 -7.30 11.60 8.20
CA GLN A 5 -7.94 12.12 9.42
C GLN A 5 -7.39 11.44 10.67
N ASP A 6 -7.14 10.14 10.63
CA ASP A 6 -6.53 9.38 11.73
C ASP A 6 -5.08 9.84 11.95
N TYR A 7 -4.31 10.07 10.90
CA TYR A 7 -2.97 10.63 10.99
C TYR A 7 -2.98 12.07 11.54
N ALA A 8 -3.93 12.90 11.08
CA ALA A 8 -4.08 14.25 11.57
C ALA A 8 -4.49 14.29 13.06
N SER A 9 -5.39 13.41 13.50
CA SER A 9 -5.83 13.31 14.89
C SER A 9 -4.74 12.79 15.82
N ARG A 10 -3.79 11.98 15.32
CA ARG A 10 -2.56 11.59 16.02
C ARG A 10 -1.53 12.71 16.17
N GLY A 11 -1.76 13.89 15.58
CA GLY A 11 -0.93 15.08 15.76
C GLY A 11 0.12 15.33 14.70
N ARG A 12 -0.03 14.77 13.49
CA ARG A 12 0.82 15.04 12.30
C ARG A 12 2.33 15.05 12.62
N SER A 13 2.84 13.91 13.09
CA SER A 13 4.25 13.77 13.50
C SER A 13 5.26 14.23 12.45
N LEU A 14 4.91 14.18 11.16
CA LEU A 14 5.77 14.55 10.03
C LEU A 14 5.60 16.01 9.58
N GLU A 15 4.73 16.81 10.20
CA GLU A 15 4.46 18.20 9.80
C GLU A 15 5.72 19.06 9.69
N LYS A 16 6.67 18.88 10.62
CA LYS A 16 7.91 19.65 10.68
C LYS A 16 9.03 19.10 9.79
N VAL A 17 8.82 17.93 9.18
CA VAL A 17 9.82 17.30 8.34
C VAL A 17 9.85 18.00 6.97
N PRO A 18 11.02 18.44 6.48
CA PRO A 18 11.13 19.04 5.15
C PRO A 18 10.64 18.10 4.05
N THR A 19 10.02 18.67 3.02
CA THR A 19 9.47 17.89 1.89
C THR A 19 10.55 17.04 1.19
N ASP A 20 11.77 17.56 1.04
CA ASP A 20 12.87 16.80 0.40
C ASP A 20 13.26 15.57 1.22
N GLN A 21 13.21 15.69 2.56
CA GLN A 21 13.46 14.56 3.45
C GLN A 21 12.32 13.53 3.34
N LEU A 22 11.06 13.96 3.32
CA LEU A 22 9.92 13.05 3.11
C LEU A 22 9.98 12.32 1.76
N ARG A 23 10.41 13.01 0.70
CA ARG A 23 10.63 12.39 -0.62
C ARG A 23 11.69 11.30 -0.54
N GLY A 24 12.83 11.59 0.08
CA GLY A 24 13.91 10.61 0.26
C GLY A 24 13.47 9.40 1.10
N GLU A 25 12.77 9.63 2.20
CA GLU A 25 12.24 8.56 3.07
C GLU A 25 11.21 7.69 2.35
N TRP A 26 10.29 8.29 1.60
CA TRP A 26 9.30 7.55 0.83
C TRP A 26 9.95 6.68 -0.25
N VAL A 27 10.92 7.20 -1.02
CA VAL A 27 11.67 6.44 -2.03
C VAL A 27 12.44 5.28 -1.38
N ALA A 28 13.09 5.52 -0.23
CA ALA A 28 13.80 4.48 0.50
C ALA A 28 12.87 3.35 0.97
N LEU A 29 11.68 3.70 1.47
CA LEU A 29 10.66 2.73 1.85
C LEU A 29 10.15 1.92 0.66
N MET A 30 9.93 2.55 -0.49
CA MET A 30 9.49 1.86 -1.70
C MET A 30 10.56 0.90 -2.23
N ARG A 31 11.83 1.29 -2.21
CA ARG A 31 12.96 0.41 -2.57
C ARG A 31 13.09 -0.78 -1.62
N ALA A 32 12.99 -0.54 -0.32
CA ALA A 32 13.00 -1.61 0.68
C ALA A 32 11.83 -2.58 0.47
N TRP A 33 10.64 -2.06 0.13
CA TRP A 33 9.46 -2.87 -0.16
C TRP A 33 9.66 -3.81 -1.37
N VAL A 34 10.34 -3.35 -2.43
CA VAL A 34 10.65 -4.21 -3.58
C VAL A 34 11.52 -5.40 -3.17
N THR A 35 12.46 -5.17 -2.25
CA THR A 35 13.34 -6.24 -1.73
C THR A 35 12.64 -7.14 -0.70
N ASN A 36 11.58 -6.65 -0.05
CA ASN A 36 10.80 -7.41 0.93
C ASN A 36 9.29 -7.11 0.80
N PRO A 37 8.60 -7.71 -0.18
CA PRO A 37 7.20 -7.41 -0.48
C PRO A 37 6.23 -7.73 0.66
N HIS A 38 6.63 -8.60 1.60
CA HIS A 38 5.81 -9.01 2.74
C HIS A 38 5.62 -7.90 3.78
N GLU A 39 6.43 -6.83 3.75
CA GLU A 39 6.29 -5.66 4.63
C GLU A 39 5.31 -4.60 4.09
N PHE A 40 4.31 -5.02 3.31
CA PHE A 40 3.30 -4.12 2.72
C PHE A 40 2.58 -3.22 3.76
N ARG A 41 2.46 -3.69 5.01
CA ARG A 41 1.89 -2.91 6.12
C ARG A 41 2.99 -2.15 6.87
N ASN A 42 3.61 -1.18 6.22
CA ASN A 42 4.49 -0.24 6.91
C ASN A 42 3.68 1.02 7.31
N PRO A 43 3.37 1.24 8.60
CA PRO A 43 2.62 2.41 9.06
C PRO A 43 3.29 3.73 8.69
N GLN A 44 4.63 3.74 8.60
CA GLN A 44 5.40 4.92 8.24
C GLN A 44 5.15 5.35 6.79
N ARG A 45 4.97 4.39 5.86
CA ARG A 45 4.60 4.72 4.47
C ARG A 45 3.26 5.43 4.42
N ALA A 46 2.28 4.92 5.16
CA ALA A 46 0.93 5.49 5.22
C ALA A 46 0.94 6.90 5.83
N ASP A 47 1.73 7.14 6.88
CA ASP A 47 1.87 8.47 7.48
C ASP A 47 2.53 9.48 6.51
N ILE A 48 3.57 9.07 5.77
CA ILE A 48 4.22 9.92 4.77
C ILE A 48 3.26 10.26 3.61
N GLU A 49 2.50 9.27 3.10
CA GLU A 49 1.49 9.50 2.05
C GLU A 49 0.36 10.43 2.54
N CYS A 50 -0.05 10.30 3.80
CA CYS A 50 -1.02 11.21 4.42
C CYS A 50 -0.46 12.63 4.51
N GLU A 51 0.81 12.80 4.88
CA GLU A 51 1.46 14.10 4.94
C GLU A 51 1.62 14.75 3.55
N PHE A 52 1.98 13.98 2.51
CA PHE A 52 1.96 14.46 1.12
C PHE A 52 0.58 14.98 0.73
N THR A 53 -0.47 14.20 1.02
CA THR A 53 -1.86 14.58 0.76
C THR A 53 -2.24 15.88 1.50
N LEU A 54 -1.89 16.00 2.78
CA LEU A 54 -2.18 17.21 3.57
C LEU A 54 -1.42 18.45 3.09
N ARG A 55 -0.25 18.27 2.49
CA ARG A 55 0.54 19.34 1.87
C ARG A 55 0.08 19.69 0.44
N GLY A 56 -0.88 18.94 -0.12
CA GLY A 56 -1.30 19.09 -1.52
C GLY A 56 -0.20 18.70 -2.51
N LEU A 57 0.69 17.78 -2.11
CA LEU A 57 1.79 17.28 -2.91
C LEU A 57 1.54 15.82 -3.28
N GLU A 58 2.09 15.41 -4.42
CA GLU A 58 2.11 14.00 -4.79
C GLU A 58 3.40 13.33 -4.29
N PRO A 59 3.33 12.07 -3.81
CA PRO A 59 4.52 11.26 -3.62
C PRO A 59 5.34 11.14 -4.92
N PRO A 60 6.67 11.03 -4.83
CA PRO A 60 7.55 11.02 -5.99
C PRO A 60 7.55 9.65 -6.72
N TYR A 61 6.41 9.25 -7.26
CA TYR A 61 6.23 7.97 -7.98
C TYR A 61 7.21 7.82 -9.15
N GLU A 62 7.53 8.94 -9.81
CA GLU A 62 8.52 9.03 -10.89
C GLU A 62 9.92 8.53 -10.51
N MET A 63 10.29 8.58 -9.22
CA MET A 63 11.60 8.14 -8.74
C MET A 63 11.68 6.65 -8.43
N VAL A 64 10.56 5.93 -8.51
CA VAL A 64 10.43 4.50 -8.17
C VAL A 64 9.76 3.69 -9.29
N VAL A 65 9.78 4.19 -10.53
CA VAL A 65 9.14 3.50 -11.67
C VAL A 65 9.78 2.14 -11.92
N ASP A 66 11.11 2.08 -11.92
CA ASP A 66 11.87 0.83 -12.14
C ASP A 66 11.54 -0.21 -11.06
N GLU A 67 11.40 0.24 -9.82
CA GLU A 67 11.00 -0.55 -8.66
C GLU A 67 9.59 -1.15 -8.84
N PHE A 68 8.62 -0.34 -9.28
CA PHE A 68 7.28 -0.83 -9.57
C PHE A 68 7.27 -1.82 -10.74
N GLU A 69 7.99 -1.54 -11.82
CA GLU A 69 8.11 -2.46 -12.95
C GLU A 69 8.72 -3.81 -12.54
N ALA A 70 9.74 -3.79 -11.70
CA ALA A 70 10.37 -5.00 -11.17
C ALA A 70 9.39 -5.83 -10.33
N VAL A 71 8.61 -5.18 -9.46
CA VAL A 71 7.58 -5.87 -8.66
C VAL A 71 6.45 -6.41 -9.54
N THR A 72 5.97 -5.64 -10.52
CA THR A 72 4.95 -6.10 -11.47
C THR A 72 5.45 -7.33 -12.22
N ARG A 73 6.68 -7.32 -12.72
CA ARG A 73 7.27 -8.47 -13.41
C ARG A 73 7.37 -9.69 -12.49
N PHE A 74 7.87 -9.51 -11.26
CA PHE A 74 7.98 -10.59 -10.28
C PHE A 74 6.61 -11.20 -9.97
N ILE A 75 5.58 -10.38 -9.77
CA ILE A 75 4.21 -10.85 -9.53
C ILE A 75 3.67 -11.59 -10.75
N SER A 76 3.85 -11.05 -11.96
CA SER A 76 3.43 -11.70 -13.20
C SER A 76 4.08 -13.08 -13.36
N GLU A 77 5.40 -13.18 -13.18
CA GLU A 77 6.12 -14.45 -13.23
C GLU A 77 5.65 -15.41 -12.14
N ALA A 78 5.40 -14.93 -10.92
CA ALA A 78 4.89 -15.77 -9.83
C ALA A 78 3.49 -16.34 -10.16
N ILE A 79 2.60 -15.53 -10.74
CA ILE A 79 1.26 -15.95 -11.16
C ILE A 79 1.34 -16.94 -12.34
N GLU A 80 2.23 -16.70 -13.30
CA GLU A 80 2.42 -17.60 -14.44
C GLU A 80 2.95 -18.97 -13.99
N ASN A 81 3.88 -18.98 -13.03
CA ASN A 81 4.47 -20.20 -12.49
C ASN A 81 3.60 -20.91 -11.43
N MET A 82 2.50 -20.31 -10.98
CA MET A 82 1.54 -20.99 -10.11
C MET A 82 0.80 -22.09 -10.87
N ASP A 83 0.69 -23.26 -10.26
CA ASP A 83 -0.14 -24.33 -10.78
C ASP A 83 -1.64 -24.00 -10.65
N ASP A 84 -2.46 -24.71 -11.43
CA ASP A 84 -3.89 -24.45 -11.49
C ASP A 84 -4.60 -24.73 -10.15
N ALA A 85 -4.06 -25.65 -9.33
CA ALA A 85 -4.62 -25.96 -8.01
C ALA A 85 -4.40 -24.82 -7.01
N GLU A 86 -3.23 -24.18 -7.05
CA GLU A 86 -2.88 -23.01 -6.25
C GLU A 86 -3.72 -21.80 -6.68
N LYS A 87 -3.93 -21.61 -7.99
CA LYS A 87 -4.82 -20.58 -8.54
C LYS A 87 -6.26 -20.77 -8.09
N ASP A 88 -6.78 -21.99 -8.13
CA ASP A 88 -8.14 -22.31 -7.67
C ASP A 88 -8.31 -22.10 -6.16
N ARG A 89 -7.28 -22.43 -5.37
CA ARG A 89 -7.25 -22.17 -3.93
C ARG A 89 -7.32 -20.66 -3.64
N ILE A 90 -6.51 -19.86 -4.34
CA ILE A 90 -6.50 -18.41 -4.19
C ILE A 90 -7.84 -17.80 -4.65
N ASN A 91 -8.39 -18.24 -5.78
CA ASN A 91 -9.70 -17.79 -6.26
C ASN A 91 -10.81 -18.07 -5.25
N THR A 92 -10.81 -19.26 -4.64
CA THR A 92 -11.77 -19.64 -3.60
C THR A 92 -11.63 -18.75 -2.36
N GLN A 93 -10.39 -18.46 -1.95
CA GLN A 93 -10.13 -17.59 -0.81
C GLN A 93 -10.60 -16.14 -1.07
N ILE A 94 -10.28 -15.58 -2.25
CA ILE A 94 -10.72 -14.23 -2.65
C ILE A 94 -12.25 -14.16 -2.69
N ALA A 95 -12.92 -15.18 -3.26
CA ALA A 95 -14.38 -15.24 -3.29
C ALA A 95 -14.99 -15.26 -1.89
N SER A 96 -14.39 -16.01 -0.95
CA SER A 96 -14.82 -16.05 0.46
C SER A 96 -14.67 -14.69 1.14
N GLU A 97 -13.51 -14.04 0.99
CA GLU A 97 -13.24 -12.73 1.57
C GLU A 97 -14.18 -11.64 1.02
N LEU A 98 -14.53 -11.69 -0.26
CA LEU A 98 -15.52 -10.80 -0.88
C LEU A 98 -16.93 -11.01 -0.31
N VAL A 99 -17.34 -12.26 -0.09
CA VAL A 99 -18.64 -12.58 0.51
C VAL A 99 -18.70 -12.05 1.95
N ASP A 100 -17.64 -12.23 2.73
CA ASP A 100 -17.55 -11.74 4.11
C ASP A 100 -17.58 -10.21 4.15
N PHE A 101 -16.86 -9.55 3.24
CA PHE A 101 -16.88 -8.09 3.12
C PHE A 101 -18.28 -7.55 2.81
N LEU A 102 -18.94 -8.10 1.80
CA LEU A 102 -20.29 -7.68 1.38
C LEU A 102 -21.36 -7.99 2.46
N SER A 103 -21.19 -9.09 3.18
CA SER A 103 -22.09 -9.47 4.28
C SER A 103 -21.87 -8.60 5.52
N GLY A 104 -20.62 -8.25 5.82
CA GLY A 104 -20.25 -7.32 6.89
C GLY A 104 -20.69 -5.89 6.61
N GLU A 105 -20.66 -5.43 5.36
CA GLU A 105 -21.23 -4.14 4.95
C GLU A 105 -22.76 -4.11 5.11
N LYS A 106 -23.47 -5.20 4.75
CA LYS A 106 -24.92 -5.32 4.98
C LYS A 106 -25.27 -5.26 6.47
N SER A 107 -24.44 -5.83 7.35
CA SER A 107 -24.67 -5.81 8.79
C SER A 107 -24.37 -4.47 9.48
N ARG A 108 -23.58 -3.57 8.86
CA ARG A 108 -23.30 -2.22 9.39
C ARG A 108 -24.30 -1.15 8.94
N ARG A 109 -25.17 -1.47 7.99
CA ARG A 109 -26.12 -0.53 7.35
C ARG A 109 -27.57 -0.71 7.83
N ASN A 110 -27.81 -1.60 8.79
CA ASN A 110 -29.10 -1.87 9.44
C ASN A 110 -28.97 -1.59 10.94
#